data_AF-A0A9D8ACS8-F1
#
_entry.id   AF-A0A9D8ACS8-F1
#
_cell.length_a   1.000
_cell.length_b   1.000
_cell.length_c   1.000
_cell.angle_alpha   90.00
_cell.angle_beta   90.00
_cell.angle_gamma   90.00
#
_symmetry.space_group_name_H-M   'P 1'
#
loop_
_entity.id
_entity.type
_entity.pdbx_description
1 polymer ?
#
loop_
_entity_poly.entity_id
_entity_poly.type
_entity_poly.pdbx_seq_one_letter_code
_entity_poly.pdbx_strand_id
1 'polypeptide(L)' 'MSKTNTLADQIKSHFADFEDNHDKNMNGNKAAGSRARKAVGEIKKLVTEYRKASVAGE' A
#
# COMPACT_ATOMS: atom_id res chain seq x y z
N MET A 1 -5.54 19.18 -1.94
CA MET A 1 -5.38 18.05 -0.99
C MET A 1 -3.96 18.15 -0.44
N SER A 2 -3.74 18.08 0.88
CA SER A 2 -2.37 18.08 1.43
C SER A 2 -1.60 16.86 0.94
N LYS A 3 -0.27 16.94 0.87
CA LYS A 3 0.56 15.83 0.42
C LYS A 3 0.33 14.59 1.29
N THR A 4 0.17 14.81 2.59
CA THR A 4 -0.15 13.77 3.57
C THR A 4 -1.47 13.04 3.25
N ASN A 5 -2.52 13.75 2.81
CA ASN A 5 -3.79 13.12 2.41
C ASN A 5 -3.62 12.25 1.16
N THR A 6 -2.91 12.76 0.14
CA THR A 6 -2.64 11.99 -1.09
C THR A 6 -1.88 10.70 -0.79
N LEU A 7 -0.85 10.76 0.05
CA LEU A 7 -0.08 9.60 0.46
C LEU A 7 -0.92 8.60 1.27
N ALA A 8 -1.80 9.09 2.16
CA ALA A 8 -2.73 8.25 2.90
C ALA A 8 -3.68 7.48 1.96
N ASP A 9 -4.21 8.14 0.94
CA ASP A 9 -5.14 7.52 0.00
C ASP A 9 -4.43 6.51 -0.91
N GLN A 10 -3.18 6.77 -1.33
CA GLN A 10 -2.36 5.79 -2.02
C GLN A 10 -2.06 4.55 -1.17
N ILE A 11 -1.74 4.75 0.13
CA ILE A 11 -1.53 3.64 1.08
C ILE A 11 -2.80 2.79 1.19
N LYS A 12 -3.98 3.41 1.36
CA LYS A 12 -5.26 2.68 1.42
C LYS A 12 -5.54 1.88 0.15
N SER A 13 -5.28 2.48 -1.02
CA SER A 13 -5.47 1.79 -2.31
C SER A 13 -4.59 0.54 -2.40
N HIS A 14 -3.30 0.65 -2.08
CA HIS A 14 -2.41 -0.52 -2.10
C HIS A 14 -2.75 -1.53 -1.00
N PHE A 15 -3.29 -1.09 0.13
CA PHE A 15 -3.75 -2.01 1.17
C PHE A 15 -4.94 -2.86 0.69
N ALA A 16 -5.92 -2.24 0.01
CA ALA A 16 -7.02 -2.97 -0.61
C ALA A 16 -6.52 -3.98 -1.67
N ASP A 17 -5.55 -3.59 -2.50
CA ASP A 17 -4.90 -4.51 -3.45
C ASP A 17 -4.21 -5.68 -2.75
N PHE A 18 -3.56 -5.40 -1.60
CA PHE A 18 -2.91 -6.43 -0.80
C PHE A 18 -3.93 -7.41 -0.25
N GLU A 19 -5.01 -6.95 0.38
CA GLU A 19 -6.06 -7.81 0.96
C GLU A 19 -6.68 -8.72 -0.10
N ASP A 20 -7.14 -8.15 -1.23
CA ASP A 20 -7.76 -8.92 -2.31
C ASP A 20 -6.80 -9.97 -2.90
N ASN A 21 -5.53 -9.60 -3.15
CA ASN A 21 -4.57 -10.55 -3.68
C ASN A 21 -4.08 -11.57 -2.63
N HIS A 22 -4.08 -11.21 -1.34
CA HIS A 22 -3.76 -12.12 -0.25
C HIS A 22 -4.82 -13.22 -0.16
N ASP A 23 -6.10 -12.84 -0.15
CA ASP A 23 -7.22 -13.79 -0.08
C ASP A 23 -7.24 -14.71 -1.30
N LYS A 24 -7.04 -14.16 -2.50
CA LYS A 24 -6.89 -14.96 -3.73
C LYS A 24 -5.73 -15.95 -3.65
N ASN A 25 -4.60 -15.53 -3.06
CA ASN A 25 -3.44 -16.40 -2.89
C ASN A 25 -3.72 -17.52 -1.88
N MET A 26 -4.41 -17.23 -0.76
CA MET A 26 -4.84 -18.23 0.21
C MET A 26 -5.81 -19.25 -0.40
N ASN A 27 -6.59 -18.83 -1.40
CA ASN A 27 -7.48 -19.70 -2.18
C ASN A 27 -6.78 -20.37 -3.39
N GLY A 28 -5.44 -20.45 -3.40
CA GLY A 28 -4.67 -21.24 -4.37
C GLY A 28 -4.20 -20.50 -5.62
N ASN A 29 -4.53 -19.22 -5.79
CA ASN A 29 -4.02 -18.42 -6.91
C ASN A 29 -2.58 -17.95 -6.66
N LYS A 30 -1.59 -18.75 -7.08
CA LYS A 30 -0.15 -18.47 -6.89
C LYS A 30 0.30 -17.13 -7.46
N ALA A 31 -0.29 -16.66 -8.56
CA ALA A 31 0.09 -15.37 -9.17
C ALA A 31 -0.33 -14.18 -8.29
N ALA A 32 -1.43 -14.31 -7.55
CA ALA A 32 -1.88 -13.29 -6.60
C ALA A 32 -0.87 -13.08 -5.46
N GLY A 33 -0.14 -14.12 -5.04
CA GLY A 33 0.90 -13.98 -4.02
C GLY A 33 2.04 -13.03 -4.42
N SER A 34 2.43 -12.99 -5.70
CA SER A 34 3.40 -12.02 -6.21
C SER A 34 2.85 -10.58 -6.17
N ARG A 35 1.57 -10.41 -6.55
CA ARG A 35 0.89 -9.11 -6.55
C ARG A 35 0.71 -8.56 -5.13
N ALA A 36 0.32 -9.40 -4.18
CA ALA A 36 0.21 -9.04 -2.76
C ALA A 36 1.55 -8.54 -2.20
N ARG A 37 2.67 -9.24 -2.48
CA ARG A 37 4.01 -8.80 -2.05
C ARG A 37 4.43 -7.48 -2.70
N LYS A 38 4.09 -7.27 -3.97
CA LYS A 38 4.33 -5.99 -4.66
C LYS A 38 3.58 -4.84 -3.97
N ALA A 39 2.29 -5.02 -3.68
CA ALA A 39 1.48 -4.02 -2.98
C ALA A 39 2.06 -3.64 -1.62
N VAL A 40 2.46 -4.63 -0.79
CA VAL A 40 3.15 -4.39 0.48
C VAL A 40 4.48 -3.64 0.30
N GLY A 41 5.22 -3.95 -0.77
CA GLY A 41 6.44 -3.24 -1.13
C GLY A 41 6.22 -1.75 -1.43
N GLU A 42 5.14 -1.42 -2.14
CA GLU A 42 4.76 -0.02 -2.40
C GLU A 42 4.28 0.69 -1.12
N ILE A 43 3.47 0.03 -0.28
CA ILE A 43 3.06 0.56 1.04
C ILE A 43 4.29 0.93 1.88
N LYS A 44 5.30 0.06 1.93
CA LYS A 44 6.53 0.33 2.70
C LYS A 44 7.24 1.61 2.27
N LYS A 45 7.28 1.91 0.97
CA LYS A 45 7.87 3.16 0.45
C LYS A 45 7.05 4.36 0.92
N LEU A 46 5.73 4.28 0.72
CA LEU A 46 4.81 5.36 1.04
C LEU A 46 4.74 5.66 2.54
N VAL A 47 4.88 4.67 3.42
CA VAL A 47 4.92 4.90 4.88
C VAL A 47 6.07 5.85 5.27
N THR A 48 7.24 5.68 4.64
CA THR A 48 8.39 6.55 4.92
C THR A 48 8.15 7.97 4.39
N GLU A 49 7.58 8.09 3.19
CA GLU A 49 7.24 9.39 2.59
C GLU A 49 6.15 10.11 3.38
N TYR A 50 5.11 9.39 3.81
CA TYR A 50 4.03 9.90 4.64
C TYR A 50 4.58 10.47 5.94
N ARG A 51 5.44 9.71 6.65
CA ARG A 51 6.06 10.20 7.88
C ARG A 51 6.82 11.51 7.63
N LYS A 52 7.61 11.60 6.56
CA LYS A 52 8.37 12.81 6.20
C LYS A 52 7.46 14.00 5.91
N ALA A 53 6.42 13.81 5.09
CA ALA A 53 5.44 14.85 4.77
C ALA A 53 4.70 15.33 6.02
N SER A 54 4.26 14.39 6.86
CA SER A 54 3.53 14.67 8.09
C SER A 54 4.35 15.48 9.09
N VAL A 55 5.62 15.15 9.32
CA VAL A 55 6.48 15.94 10.23
C VAL A 55 6.88 17.30 9.65
N ALA A 56 6.92 17.43 8.32
CA ALA A 56 7.19 18.68 7.65
C ALA A 56 5.96 19.60 7.55
N GLY A 57 4.75 19.08 7.81
CA GLY A 57 3.49 19.82 7.69
C GLY A 57 2.99 20.01 6.25
N GLU A 58 3.32 19.08 5.34
CA GLU A 58 3.01 19.11 3.90
C GLU A 58 1.67 18.45 3.48
#